data_AF-A0A329SFX2-F1
#
_entry.id   AF-A0A329SFX2-F1
#
_cell.length_a   1.000
_cell.length_b   1.000
_cell.length_c   1.000
_cell.angle_alpha   90.00
_cell.angle_beta   90.00
_cell.angle_gamma   90.00
#
_symmetry.space_group_name_H-M   'P 1'
#
loop_
_entity.id
_entity.type
_entity.pdbx_description
1 polymer ?
#
loop_
_entity_poly.entity_id
_entity_poly.type
_entity_poly.pdbx_seq_one_letter_code
_entity_poly.pdbx_strand_id
1 'polypeptide(L)'
;MHIPSFTLFLVVAMTGVTFGSTQEAQPILFAATQNSDPAKGVYTYKLNTTDGSLTQWAVTPLSFPSGGVNPTYLQEATNKQYNGKPLIYALNRATGVGYVSAMMLNANGKLDLLNTQQMLGGSPAHITLSPNEDFVAVANYAGSLSLFPLYENGTVAPETYYEAFPTGSRVVMDQQATGHIHSTRWLPNSNHVVAFDLGGDTLLQYELDTTAQTLNKLETVFRPPGSGPRHSVLSTDGDYLYVTDEISNTVGVYKINQQKALLESPAVQNITTLPADFTSTSTAADIHLSKNGKFVYVSNRGHNSVAIYAIDETNGTLTPLGWESTRGRTPRGFTIYEDWLIVANQASDDMYVFKVDGQTGLLTYTGNSYEIDGAVCLYVSKYAF
;
A
#
# COMPACT_ATOMS: atom_id res chain seq x y z
N MET A 1 -40.17 -33.51 -76.81
CA MET A 1 -39.34 -33.97 -75.67
C MET A 1 -38.09 -33.11 -75.66
N HIS A 2 -38.02 -32.13 -74.76
CA HIS A 2 -36.83 -31.41 -74.25
C HIS A 2 -37.33 -30.15 -73.52
N ILE A 3 -37.30 -30.21 -72.20
CA ILE A 3 -37.60 -29.10 -71.28
C ILE A 3 -36.27 -28.40 -70.98
N PRO A 4 -36.17 -27.06 -71.01
CA PRO A 4 -34.93 -26.38 -70.67
C PRO A 4 -34.79 -26.29 -69.13
N SER A 5 -33.64 -26.73 -68.64
CA SER A 5 -33.24 -26.67 -67.23
C SER A 5 -32.91 -25.23 -66.82
N PHE A 6 -33.72 -24.64 -65.96
CA PHE A 6 -33.37 -23.40 -65.24
C PHE A 6 -32.47 -23.77 -64.05
N THR A 7 -31.23 -23.27 -64.06
CA THR A 7 -30.30 -23.41 -62.94
C THR A 7 -30.53 -22.23 -61.99
N LEU A 8 -31.09 -22.48 -60.82
CA LEU A 8 -31.32 -21.49 -59.77
C LEU A 8 -30.02 -21.30 -58.98
N PHE A 9 -29.36 -20.15 -59.13
CA PHE A 9 -28.24 -19.77 -58.27
C PHE A 9 -28.78 -19.27 -56.92
N LEU A 10 -28.58 -20.05 -55.87
CA LEU A 10 -28.86 -19.64 -54.49
C LEU A 10 -27.67 -18.82 -53.99
N VAL A 11 -27.83 -17.51 -53.87
CA VAL A 11 -26.85 -16.63 -53.21
C VAL A 11 -27.09 -16.71 -51.70
N VAL A 12 -26.23 -17.43 -50.99
CA VAL A 12 -26.21 -17.43 -49.52
C VAL A 12 -25.40 -16.22 -49.06
N ALA A 13 -26.09 -15.20 -48.57
CA ALA A 13 -25.44 -14.08 -47.89
C ALA A 13 -25.01 -14.55 -46.49
N MET A 14 -23.73 -14.87 -46.30
CA MET A 14 -23.16 -15.04 -44.97
C MET A 14 -22.97 -13.66 -44.33
N THR A 15 -23.90 -13.28 -43.45
CA THR A 15 -23.68 -12.17 -42.52
C THR A 15 -22.66 -12.62 -41.48
N GLY A 16 -21.40 -12.21 -41.66
CA GLY A 16 -20.37 -12.38 -40.64
C GLY A 16 -20.74 -11.57 -39.40
N VAL A 17 -21.10 -12.26 -38.31
CA VAL A 17 -21.19 -11.64 -36.99
C VAL A 17 -19.77 -11.44 -36.50
N THR A 18 -19.26 -10.21 -36.59
CA THR A 18 -18.03 -9.84 -35.89
C THR A 18 -18.34 -9.83 -34.40
N PHE A 19 -17.91 -10.87 -33.68
CA PHE A 19 -17.76 -10.78 -32.24
C PHE A 19 -16.69 -9.73 -31.97
N GLY A 20 -17.10 -8.52 -31.62
CA GLY A 20 -16.19 -7.55 -31.03
C GLY A 20 -15.61 -8.20 -29.78
N SER A 21 -14.29 -8.38 -29.74
CA SER A 21 -13.61 -8.75 -28.51
C SER A 21 -13.93 -7.67 -27.49
N THR A 22 -14.75 -7.97 -26.48
CA THR A 22 -14.82 -7.16 -25.29
C THR A 22 -13.40 -7.16 -24.72
N GLN A 23 -12.69 -6.04 -24.84
CA GLN A 23 -11.38 -5.89 -24.24
C GLN A 23 -11.56 -6.13 -22.74
N GLU A 24 -10.98 -7.21 -22.25
CA GLU A 24 -11.07 -7.57 -20.84
C GLU A 24 -10.42 -6.42 -20.05
N ALA A 25 -11.17 -5.89 -19.09
CA ALA A 25 -10.76 -4.71 -18.36
C ALA A 25 -9.44 -5.01 -17.63
N GLN A 26 -8.43 -4.15 -17.76
CA GLN A 26 -7.10 -4.40 -17.18
C GLN A 26 -6.91 -3.70 -15.83
N PRO A 27 -6.39 -4.39 -14.79
CA PRO A 27 -6.03 -3.76 -13.52
C PRO A 27 -4.99 -2.66 -13.71
N ILE A 28 -5.08 -1.61 -12.89
CA ILE A 28 -4.20 -0.45 -13.00
C ILE A 28 -3.24 -0.42 -11.81
N LEU A 29 -1.94 -0.53 -12.07
CA LEU A 29 -0.90 -0.25 -11.10
C LEU A 29 -0.67 1.26 -11.01
N PHE A 30 -0.64 1.78 -9.79
CA PHE A 30 -0.24 3.13 -9.46
C PHE A 30 1.13 3.12 -8.79
N ALA A 31 1.96 4.11 -9.13
CA ALA A 31 3.24 4.32 -8.50
C ALA A 31 3.44 5.80 -8.14
N ALA A 32 3.69 6.06 -6.86
CA ALA A 32 4.01 7.40 -6.34
C ALA A 32 5.52 7.58 -6.19
N THR A 33 6.05 8.72 -6.63
CA THR A 33 7.51 8.96 -6.74
C THR A 33 8.03 10.07 -5.83
N GLN A 34 9.24 9.92 -5.29
CA GLN A 34 9.84 10.86 -4.31
C GLN A 34 11.27 11.36 -4.61
N ASN A 35 12.03 10.80 -5.57
CA ASN A 35 13.47 11.11 -5.67
C ASN A 35 13.83 12.42 -6.39
N SER A 36 13.08 12.82 -7.42
CA SER A 36 13.34 14.07 -8.13
C SER A 36 12.62 15.26 -7.51
N ASP A 37 13.22 16.45 -7.61
CA ASP A 37 12.54 17.74 -7.50
C ASP A 37 12.63 18.45 -8.87
N PRO A 38 11.51 18.65 -9.58
CA PRO A 38 10.16 18.22 -9.19
C PRO A 38 9.96 16.72 -9.43
N ALA A 39 9.31 16.03 -8.48
CA ALA A 39 8.88 14.67 -8.72
C ALA A 39 7.90 14.65 -9.89
N LYS A 40 7.95 13.59 -10.71
CA LYS A 40 7.07 13.47 -11.88
C LYS A 40 5.61 13.15 -11.51
N GLY A 41 5.34 12.85 -10.23
CA GLY A 41 4.01 12.76 -9.64
C GLY A 41 3.56 11.30 -9.48
N VAL A 42 2.39 10.97 -10.04
CA VAL A 42 1.82 9.62 -9.99
C VAL A 42 1.84 8.99 -11.38
N TYR A 43 2.47 7.83 -11.48
CA TYR A 43 2.46 7.01 -12.67
C TYR A 43 1.32 6.01 -12.60
N THR A 44 0.69 5.73 -13.73
CA THR A 44 -0.26 4.62 -13.91
C THR A 44 0.25 3.68 -14.98
N TYR A 45 0.08 2.38 -14.75
CA TYR A 45 0.41 1.31 -15.69
C TYR A 45 -0.78 0.36 -15.80
N LYS A 46 -1.04 -0.13 -17.01
CA LYS A 46 -1.93 -1.28 -17.21
C LYS A 46 -1.16 -2.55 -16.92
N LEU A 47 -1.66 -3.38 -16.00
CA LEU A 47 -1.10 -4.68 -15.67
C LEU A 47 -1.74 -5.77 -16.54
N ASN A 48 -0.92 -6.49 -17.30
CA ASN A 48 -1.34 -7.72 -17.96
C ASN A 48 -1.26 -8.87 -16.96
N THR A 49 -2.42 -9.38 -16.53
CA THR A 49 -2.49 -10.47 -15.55
C THR A 49 -2.07 -11.84 -16.10
N THR A 50 -1.88 -11.97 -17.42
CA THR A 50 -1.42 -13.22 -18.06
C THR A 50 0.07 -13.44 -17.86
N ASP A 51 0.88 -12.37 -17.95
CA ASP A 51 2.36 -12.45 -17.95
C ASP A 51 3.05 -11.48 -16.98
N GLY A 52 2.28 -10.66 -16.26
CA GLY A 52 2.79 -9.66 -15.33
C GLY A 52 3.44 -8.45 -16.00
N SER A 53 3.31 -8.26 -17.31
CA SER A 53 3.86 -7.09 -18.00
C SER A 53 3.07 -5.82 -17.66
N LEU A 54 3.76 -4.68 -17.66
CA LEU A 54 3.23 -3.36 -17.36
C LEU A 54 3.35 -2.49 -18.61
N THR A 55 2.26 -1.87 -19.02
CA THR A 55 2.28 -0.84 -20.07
C THR A 55 1.99 0.50 -19.42
N GLN A 56 2.94 1.43 -19.47
CA GLN A 56 2.72 2.77 -18.91
C GLN A 56 1.51 3.41 -19.59
N TRP A 57 0.57 3.87 -18.78
CA TRP A 57 -0.68 4.46 -19.24
C TRP A 57 -0.62 5.99 -19.21
N ALA A 58 -0.30 6.57 -18.05
CA ALA A 58 -0.16 8.01 -17.90
C ALA A 58 0.81 8.39 -16.78
N VAL A 59 1.19 9.67 -16.81
CA VAL A 59 1.86 10.35 -15.70
C VAL A 59 1.01 11.55 -15.33
N THR A 60 0.63 11.64 -14.06
CA THR A 60 -0.08 12.78 -13.50
C THR A 60 0.88 13.61 -12.66
N PRO A 61 1.33 14.77 -13.15
CA PRO A 61 2.09 15.70 -12.32
C PRO A 61 1.17 16.26 -11.24
N LEU A 62 1.65 16.26 -10.00
CA LEU A 62 0.96 16.92 -8.89
C LEU A 62 1.76 18.16 -8.53
N SER A 63 1.14 19.34 -8.68
CA SER A 63 1.75 20.63 -8.35
C SER A 63 0.79 21.43 -7.49
N PHE A 64 1.23 21.85 -6.30
CA PHE A 64 0.47 22.71 -5.38
C PHE A 64 1.11 24.11 -5.31
N PRO A 65 0.32 25.16 -5.00
CA PRO A 65 0.79 26.56 -5.01
C PRO A 65 2.02 26.85 -4.13
N SER A 66 2.26 26.03 -3.09
CA SER A 66 3.36 26.18 -2.13
C SER A 66 4.72 25.63 -2.60
N GLY A 67 4.79 24.96 -3.75
CA GLY A 67 6.01 24.37 -4.30
C GLY A 67 6.46 23.09 -3.56
N GLY A 68 7.15 22.20 -4.28
CA GLY A 68 7.69 20.93 -3.77
C GLY A 68 6.60 19.93 -3.38
N VAL A 69 6.21 19.06 -4.32
CA VAL A 69 5.12 18.10 -4.11
C VAL A 69 5.54 16.75 -4.62
N ASN A 70 5.81 15.85 -3.68
CA ASN A 70 6.10 14.46 -3.99
C ASN A 70 4.98 13.64 -3.37
N PRO A 71 4.10 12.98 -4.16
CA PRO A 71 3.13 12.07 -3.59
C PRO A 71 3.90 10.96 -2.87
N THR A 72 3.74 10.88 -1.56
CA THR A 72 4.50 9.94 -0.72
C THR A 72 3.78 8.61 -0.55
N TYR A 73 2.45 8.64 -0.65
CA TYR A 73 1.60 7.47 -0.52
C TYR A 73 0.27 7.68 -1.25
N LEU A 74 -0.31 6.59 -1.73
CA LEU A 74 -1.61 6.57 -2.38
C LEU A 74 -2.50 5.52 -1.73
N GLN A 75 -3.79 5.79 -1.68
CA GLN A 75 -4.79 4.83 -1.22
C GLN A 75 -6.07 5.00 -2.03
N GLU A 76 -6.56 3.91 -2.61
CA GLU A 76 -7.84 3.85 -3.30
C GLU A 76 -8.99 3.66 -2.30
N ALA A 77 -10.12 4.31 -2.56
CA ALA A 77 -11.41 4.02 -1.95
C ALA A 77 -12.02 2.74 -2.57
N THR A 78 -12.45 1.82 -1.73
CA THR A 78 -13.07 0.55 -2.13
C THR A 78 -14.59 0.62 -2.18
N ASN A 79 -15.20 1.49 -1.37
CA ASN A 79 -16.66 1.63 -1.23
C ASN A 79 -17.18 2.98 -1.74
N LYS A 80 -16.29 3.94 -2.04
CA LYS A 80 -16.65 5.26 -2.59
C LYS A 80 -16.12 5.47 -4.01
N GLN A 81 -16.90 6.23 -4.77
CA GLN A 81 -16.58 6.66 -6.12
C GLN A 81 -17.00 8.12 -6.30
N TYR A 82 -16.35 8.84 -7.21
CA TYR A 82 -16.74 10.19 -7.59
C TYR A 82 -17.33 10.18 -9.00
N ASN A 83 -18.62 10.47 -9.14
CA ASN A 83 -19.34 10.40 -10.43
C ASN A 83 -19.14 9.07 -11.18
N GLY A 84 -19.18 7.94 -10.46
CA GLY A 84 -18.99 6.60 -11.03
C GLY A 84 -17.54 6.24 -11.39
N LYS A 85 -16.56 7.05 -10.94
CA LYS A 85 -15.14 6.82 -11.19
C LYS A 85 -14.37 6.52 -9.89
N PRO A 86 -13.24 5.78 -9.97
CA PRO A 86 -12.43 5.47 -8.79
C PRO A 86 -11.90 6.73 -8.12
N LEU A 87 -11.94 6.72 -6.78
CA LEU A 87 -11.51 7.81 -5.93
C LEU A 87 -10.19 7.42 -5.25
N ILE A 88 -9.16 8.23 -5.46
CA ILE A 88 -7.79 7.99 -4.99
C ILE A 88 -7.40 9.12 -4.04
N TYR A 89 -6.90 8.76 -2.87
CA TYR A 89 -6.32 9.71 -1.93
C TYR A 89 -4.80 9.72 -2.07
N ALA A 90 -4.20 10.91 -2.11
CA ALA A 90 -2.75 11.10 -2.09
C ALA A 90 -2.31 11.90 -0.88
N LEU A 91 -1.22 11.43 -0.28
CA LEU A 91 -0.42 12.20 0.65
C LEU A 91 0.65 12.94 -0.11
N ASN A 92 0.78 14.22 0.19
CA ASN A 92 1.64 15.14 -0.51
C ASN A 92 2.53 15.84 0.51
N ARG A 93 3.84 15.70 0.34
CA ARG A 93 4.82 16.40 1.18
C ARG A 93 5.11 17.77 0.60
N ALA A 94 5.12 18.79 1.45
CA ALA A 94 5.69 20.10 1.17
C ALA A 94 6.63 20.52 2.31
N THR A 95 7.35 21.64 2.16
CA THR A 95 8.27 22.13 3.19
C THR A 95 7.51 22.55 4.44
N GLY A 96 7.74 21.85 5.55
CA GLY A 96 7.19 22.17 6.88
C GLY A 96 5.71 21.81 7.11
N VAL A 97 5.01 21.32 6.08
CA VAL A 97 3.59 20.92 6.14
C VAL A 97 3.33 19.69 5.25
N GLY A 98 2.18 19.05 5.41
CA GLY A 98 1.69 18.06 4.45
C GLY A 98 0.29 18.40 3.93
N TYR A 99 -0.12 17.69 2.88
CA TYR A 99 -1.48 17.75 2.36
C TYR A 99 -2.05 16.36 2.09
N VAL A 100 -3.35 16.21 2.32
CA VAL A 100 -4.15 15.09 1.85
C VAL A 100 -5.05 15.57 0.72
N SER A 101 -5.02 14.89 -0.41
CA SER A 101 -5.81 15.25 -1.60
C SER A 101 -6.73 14.10 -1.99
N ALA A 102 -7.98 14.43 -2.33
CA ALA A 102 -8.87 13.51 -3.03
C ALA A 102 -8.76 13.75 -4.54
N MET A 103 -8.65 12.67 -5.30
CA MET A 103 -8.47 12.71 -6.75
C MET A 103 -9.35 11.67 -7.42
N MET A 104 -9.74 11.94 -8.65
CA MET A 104 -10.56 11.05 -9.47
C MET A 104 -9.74 10.47 -10.62
N LEU A 105 -9.81 9.16 -10.80
CA LEU A 105 -9.18 8.50 -11.95
C LEU A 105 -10.01 8.66 -13.22
N ASN A 106 -9.38 9.19 -14.28
CA ASN A 106 -9.99 9.36 -15.59
C ASN A 106 -9.72 8.17 -16.52
N ALA A 107 -10.56 8.06 -17.54
CA ALA A 107 -10.43 7.07 -18.61
C ALA A 107 -9.16 7.21 -19.49
N ASN A 108 -8.38 8.28 -19.30
CA ASN A 108 -7.07 8.46 -19.93
C ASN A 108 -5.90 8.09 -19.01
N GLY A 109 -6.18 7.53 -17.82
CA GLY A 109 -5.18 7.12 -16.83
C GLY A 109 -4.65 8.23 -15.94
N LYS A 110 -5.07 9.48 -16.14
CA LYS A 110 -4.67 10.62 -15.29
C LYS A 110 -5.61 10.80 -14.10
N LEU A 111 -5.08 11.42 -13.06
CA LEU A 111 -5.84 11.81 -11.87
C LEU A 111 -6.23 13.29 -11.95
N ASP A 112 -7.52 13.59 -11.79
CA ASP A 112 -7.99 14.97 -11.57
C ASP A 112 -8.08 15.26 -10.09
N LEU A 113 -7.52 16.39 -9.66
CA LEU A 113 -7.65 16.86 -8.29
C LEU A 113 -9.08 17.31 -8.01
N LEU A 114 -9.71 16.77 -6.98
CA LEU A 114 -11.05 17.17 -6.52
C LEU A 114 -10.96 18.24 -5.43
N ASN A 115 -10.20 17.94 -4.37
CA ASN A 115 -9.85 18.91 -3.35
C ASN A 115 -8.59 18.48 -2.58
N THR A 116 -8.10 19.41 -1.76
CA THR A 116 -6.93 19.23 -0.91
C THR A 116 -7.18 19.86 0.45
N GLN A 117 -6.73 19.20 1.51
CA GLN A 117 -6.66 19.75 2.86
C GLN A 117 -5.20 19.80 3.30
N GLN A 118 -4.81 20.95 3.85
CA GLN A 118 -3.55 21.06 4.57
C GLN A 118 -3.69 20.38 5.92
N MET A 119 -2.70 19.58 6.29
CA MET A 119 -2.65 18.95 7.61
C MET A 119 -1.79 19.79 8.56
N LEU A 120 -2.07 19.67 9.86
CA LEU A 120 -1.23 20.23 10.92
C LEU A 120 0.11 19.47 11.03
N GLY A 121 0.12 18.19 10.68
CA GLY A 121 1.32 17.34 10.64
C GLY A 121 2.28 17.63 9.48
N GLY A 122 3.50 17.10 9.59
CA GLY A 122 4.53 17.21 8.56
C GLY A 122 5.03 15.84 8.11
N SER A 123 5.62 15.78 6.92
CA SER A 123 6.19 14.56 6.33
C SER A 123 5.21 13.37 6.34
N PRO A 124 4.02 13.51 5.71
CA PRO A 124 3.02 12.45 5.71
C PRO A 124 3.56 11.17 5.06
N ALA A 125 3.38 10.03 5.73
CA ALA A 125 4.00 8.75 5.37
C ALA A 125 3.01 7.68 4.91
N HIS A 126 1.78 7.67 5.43
CA HIS A 126 0.80 6.64 5.15
C HIS A 126 -0.62 7.12 5.43
N ILE A 127 -1.58 6.62 4.66
CA ILE A 127 -2.99 6.96 4.77
C ILE A 127 -3.84 5.69 4.72
N THR A 128 -4.88 5.64 5.54
CA THR A 128 -5.89 4.56 5.52
C THR A 128 -7.29 5.12 5.69
N LEU A 129 -8.26 4.53 4.98
CA LEU A 129 -9.67 4.82 5.20
C LEU A 129 -10.24 3.99 6.36
N SER A 130 -11.15 4.59 7.13
CA SER A 130 -12.00 3.85 8.06
C SER A 130 -12.82 2.78 7.32
N PRO A 131 -13.34 1.74 8.01
CA PRO A 131 -14.09 0.67 7.35
C PRO A 131 -15.30 1.15 6.54
N ASN A 132 -15.99 2.20 7.00
CA ASN A 132 -17.12 2.80 6.29
C ASN A 132 -16.69 3.85 5.26
N GLU A 133 -15.38 4.09 5.13
CA GLU A 133 -14.76 5.10 4.28
C GLU A 133 -15.30 6.52 4.52
N ASP A 134 -15.69 6.82 5.75
CA ASP A 134 -16.17 8.13 6.23
C ASP A 134 -15.06 8.98 6.85
N PHE A 135 -13.87 8.41 7.09
CA PHE A 135 -12.69 9.12 7.58
C PHE A 135 -11.42 8.62 6.88
N VAL A 136 -10.40 9.48 6.82
CA VAL A 136 -9.02 9.11 6.53
C VAL A 136 -8.14 9.38 7.75
N ALA A 137 -7.43 8.35 8.19
CA ALA A 137 -6.36 8.47 9.19
C ALA A 137 -5.03 8.64 8.46
N VAL A 138 -4.21 9.60 8.91
CA VAL A 138 -2.92 9.94 8.30
C VAL A 138 -1.82 9.83 9.34
N ALA A 139 -0.83 8.99 9.04
CA ALA A 139 0.42 8.90 9.77
C ALA A 139 1.39 9.97 9.29
N ASN A 140 1.80 10.86 10.19
CA ASN A 140 2.79 11.89 9.90
C ASN A 140 4.14 11.50 10.50
N TYR A 141 5.13 11.27 9.64
CA TYR A 141 6.46 10.86 10.07
C TYR A 141 7.11 11.92 10.96
N ALA A 142 6.72 13.19 10.88
CA ALA A 142 7.18 14.23 11.81
C ALA A 142 6.68 14.05 13.25
N GLY A 143 5.99 12.95 13.57
CA GLY A 143 5.61 12.58 14.92
C GLY A 143 4.20 12.99 15.28
N SER A 144 3.24 12.81 14.38
CA SER A 144 1.83 13.04 14.70
C SER A 144 0.87 12.10 13.98
N LEU A 145 -0.35 12.02 14.50
CA LEU A 145 -1.49 11.31 13.92
C LEU A 145 -2.59 12.32 13.62
N SER A 146 -3.13 12.28 12.41
CA SER A 146 -4.21 13.16 11.97
C SER A 146 -5.45 12.34 11.53
N LEU A 147 -6.64 12.90 11.71
CA LEU A 147 -7.90 12.37 11.18
C LEU A 147 -8.64 13.45 10.41
N PHE A 148 -9.15 13.09 9.23
CA PHE A 148 -10.01 13.94 8.42
C PHE A 148 -11.31 13.18 8.12
N PRO A 149 -12.48 13.78 8.37
CA PRO A 149 -13.73 13.27 7.83
C PRO A 149 -13.75 13.35 6.30
N LEU A 150 -14.57 12.53 5.68
CA LEU A 150 -14.86 12.58 4.26
C LEU A 150 -16.29 13.09 4.06
N TYR A 151 -16.47 13.98 3.09
CA TYR A 151 -17.80 14.38 2.64
C TYR A 151 -18.51 13.20 1.96
N GLU A 152 -19.83 13.32 1.76
CA GLU A 152 -20.64 12.28 1.12
C GLU A 152 -20.11 11.88 -0.27
N ASN A 153 -19.65 12.86 -1.05
CA ASN A 153 -19.03 12.66 -2.36
C ASN A 153 -17.59 12.12 -2.30
N GLY A 154 -17.05 11.86 -1.11
CA GLY A 154 -15.71 11.33 -0.87
C GLY A 154 -14.58 12.35 -0.84
N THR A 155 -14.83 13.65 -1.07
CA THR A 155 -13.78 14.66 -0.93
C THR A 155 -13.43 14.90 0.55
N VAL A 156 -12.22 15.41 0.82
CA VAL A 156 -11.69 15.45 2.19
C VAL A 156 -12.16 16.71 2.93
N ALA A 157 -12.78 16.57 4.10
CA ALA A 157 -13.18 17.67 4.98
C ALA A 157 -11.99 18.16 5.83
N PRO A 158 -12.06 19.34 6.48
CA PRO A 158 -10.99 19.83 7.36
C PRO A 158 -10.61 18.83 8.47
N GLU A 159 -9.35 18.88 8.92
CA GLU A 159 -8.82 18.05 10.01
C GLU A 159 -9.64 18.22 11.30
N THR A 160 -10.09 17.12 11.90
CA THR A 160 -10.88 17.12 13.15
C THR A 160 -10.14 16.55 14.34
N TYR A 161 -9.03 15.85 14.10
CA TYR A 161 -8.20 15.30 15.17
C TYR A 161 -6.72 15.39 14.81
N TYR A 162 -5.92 15.74 15.82
CA TYR A 162 -4.47 15.83 15.75
C TYR A 162 -3.87 15.45 17.12
N GLU A 163 -2.95 14.48 17.15
CA GLU A 163 -2.13 14.17 18.33
C GLU A 163 -0.65 14.19 17.94
N ALA A 164 0.18 14.90 18.72
CA ALA A 164 1.63 14.96 18.52
C ALA A 164 2.37 14.11 19.54
N PHE A 165 3.47 13.52 19.11
CA PHE A 165 4.35 12.63 19.88
C PHE A 165 5.76 13.25 19.96
N PRO A 166 5.97 14.27 20.81
CA PRO A 166 7.23 15.00 20.86
C PRO A 166 8.38 14.22 21.52
N THR A 167 8.12 13.01 22.04
CA THR A 167 9.11 12.19 22.74
C THR A 167 9.04 10.76 22.18
N GLY A 168 10.18 10.25 21.74
CA GLY A 168 10.34 8.85 21.34
C GLY A 168 10.96 8.00 22.45
N SER A 169 11.35 6.77 22.13
CA SER A 169 11.97 5.82 23.06
C SER A 169 13.41 6.20 23.42
N ARG A 170 14.08 6.99 22.58
CA ARG A 170 15.47 7.44 22.70
C ARG A 170 16.50 6.31 22.69
N VAL A 171 16.12 5.13 22.20
CA VAL A 171 17.02 3.97 22.10
C VAL A 171 17.99 4.16 20.93
N VAL A 172 17.47 4.48 19.75
CA VAL A 172 18.26 4.86 18.56
C VAL A 172 18.07 6.36 18.30
N MET A 173 18.90 7.19 18.94
CA MET A 173 18.69 8.64 19.05
C MET A 173 18.39 9.36 17.73
N ASP A 174 19.07 9.00 16.63
CA ASP A 174 18.88 9.65 15.33
C ASP A 174 17.48 9.40 14.72
N GLN A 175 16.80 8.33 15.16
CA GLN A 175 15.50 7.91 14.64
C GLN A 175 14.40 7.86 15.72
N GLN A 176 14.73 8.04 16.99
CA GLN A 176 13.82 7.80 18.13
C GLN A 176 13.92 8.89 19.21
N ALA A 177 14.47 10.07 18.90
CA ALA A 177 14.44 11.22 19.81
C ALA A 177 12.99 11.71 20.04
N THR A 178 12.18 11.69 18.98
CA THR A 178 10.74 12.02 18.97
C THR A 178 9.93 10.82 18.47
N GLY A 179 8.60 10.88 18.56
CA GLY A 179 7.75 9.93 17.85
C GLY A 179 7.84 10.10 16.34
N HIS A 180 7.58 9.03 15.61
CA HIS A 180 7.55 8.98 14.15
C HIS A 180 6.44 8.01 13.73
N ILE A 181 5.20 8.51 13.62
CA ILE A 181 4.08 7.68 13.18
C ILE A 181 4.28 7.36 11.70
N HIS A 182 4.57 6.10 11.39
CA HIS A 182 4.91 5.71 10.03
C HIS A 182 3.72 5.11 9.27
N SER A 183 2.82 4.40 9.95
CA SER A 183 1.58 3.95 9.33
C SER A 183 0.41 3.86 10.29
N THR A 184 -0.77 3.59 9.74
CA THR A 184 -2.01 3.32 10.46
C THR A 184 -2.67 2.08 9.87
N ARG A 185 -3.45 1.36 10.67
CA ARG A 185 -4.25 0.22 10.21
C ARG A 185 -5.51 0.03 11.04
N TRP A 186 -6.64 -0.04 10.36
CA TRP A 186 -7.92 -0.38 10.97
C TRP A 186 -7.99 -1.87 11.26
N LEU A 187 -8.46 -2.22 12.45
CA LEU A 187 -8.68 -3.61 12.85
C LEU A 187 -10.03 -4.10 12.30
N PRO A 188 -10.13 -5.40 11.92
CA PRO A 188 -11.32 -5.94 11.26
C PRO A 188 -12.61 -5.64 12.01
N ASN A 189 -13.67 -5.31 11.26
CA ASN A 189 -15.04 -5.17 11.77
C ASN A 189 -15.19 -4.24 12.99
N SER A 190 -14.34 -3.21 13.08
CA SER A 190 -14.27 -2.35 14.26
C SER A 190 -14.00 -0.89 13.89
N ASN A 191 -14.32 0.01 14.81
CA ASN A 191 -13.89 1.40 14.74
C ASN A 191 -12.48 1.61 15.30
N HIS A 192 -11.68 0.53 15.43
CA HIS A 192 -10.37 0.63 16.06
C HIS A 192 -9.26 0.77 15.02
N VAL A 193 -8.33 1.67 15.28
CA VAL A 193 -7.16 1.92 14.44
C VAL A 193 -5.89 1.84 15.28
N VAL A 194 -4.88 1.19 14.72
CA VAL A 194 -3.54 1.11 15.30
C VAL A 194 -2.63 2.05 14.52
N ALA A 195 -1.91 2.92 15.21
CA ALA A 195 -0.85 3.76 14.66
C ALA A 195 0.52 3.21 15.07
N PHE A 196 1.42 3.05 14.10
CA PHE A 196 2.74 2.46 14.28
C PHE A 196 3.76 3.58 14.50
N ASP A 197 4.18 3.76 15.75
CA ASP A 197 5.14 4.79 16.15
C ASP A 197 6.57 4.21 16.15
N LEU A 198 7.27 4.41 15.04
CA LEU A 198 8.67 4.04 14.87
C LEU A 198 9.55 4.70 15.93
N GLY A 199 9.31 5.98 16.18
CA GLY A 199 10.09 6.78 17.12
C GLY A 199 9.88 6.36 18.58
N GLY A 200 8.67 5.92 18.91
CA GLY A 200 8.29 5.53 20.26
C GLY A 200 8.48 4.05 20.62
N ASP A 201 8.79 3.17 19.65
CA ASP A 201 8.70 1.71 19.83
C ASP A 201 7.30 1.25 20.32
N THR A 202 6.24 1.86 19.78
CA THR A 202 4.87 1.56 20.22
C THR A 202 3.88 1.33 19.07
N LEU A 203 2.88 0.51 19.36
CA LEU A 203 1.65 0.37 18.60
C LEU A 203 0.54 1.06 19.40
N LEU A 204 0.20 2.26 18.96
CA LEU A 204 -0.80 3.11 19.62
C LEU A 204 -2.19 2.71 19.14
N GLN A 205 -3.06 2.30 20.06
CA GLN A 205 -4.42 1.84 19.71
C GLN A 205 -5.44 2.94 20.01
N TYR A 206 -6.41 3.11 19.12
CA TYR A 206 -7.47 4.10 19.24
C TYR A 206 -8.82 3.53 18.84
N GLU A 207 -9.89 4.06 19.43
CA GLU A 207 -11.27 3.91 18.97
C GLU A 207 -11.72 5.21 18.29
N LEU A 208 -12.30 5.11 17.10
CA LEU A 208 -12.93 6.22 16.40
C LEU A 208 -14.29 6.55 17.03
N ASP A 209 -14.42 7.80 17.50
CA ASP A 209 -15.71 8.41 17.82
C ASP A 209 -16.22 9.13 16.59
N THR A 210 -17.19 8.53 15.90
CA THR A 210 -17.78 9.08 14.68
C THR A 210 -18.62 10.33 14.92
N THR A 211 -19.14 10.51 16.15
CA THR A 211 -19.99 11.66 16.51
C THR A 211 -19.12 12.88 16.80
N ALA A 212 -18.08 12.70 17.61
CA ALA A 212 -17.11 13.74 17.91
C ALA A 212 -16.11 13.97 16.76
N GLN A 213 -15.99 13.01 15.84
CA GLN A 213 -15.00 12.99 14.76
C GLN A 213 -13.56 12.98 15.29
N THR A 214 -13.32 12.23 16.37
CA THR A 214 -12.04 12.14 17.08
C THR A 214 -11.58 10.70 17.30
N LEU A 215 -10.34 10.52 17.75
CA LEU A 215 -9.80 9.25 18.18
C LEU A 215 -9.62 9.21 19.70
N ASN A 216 -10.20 8.21 20.35
CA ASN A 216 -10.08 7.94 21.78
C ASN A 216 -8.96 6.95 22.01
N LYS A 217 -7.96 7.33 22.81
CA LYS A 217 -6.77 6.51 23.07
C LYS A 217 -7.12 5.29 23.91
N LEU A 218 -6.61 4.13 23.51
CA LEU A 218 -6.75 2.84 24.18
C LEU A 218 -5.38 2.38 24.71
N GLU A 219 -5.33 1.14 25.20
CA GLU A 219 -4.09 0.56 25.74
C GLU A 219 -3.00 0.49 24.67
N THR A 220 -1.83 1.04 24.97
CA THR A 220 -0.67 1.03 24.08
C THR A 220 0.06 -0.29 24.17
N VAL A 221 0.45 -0.86 23.02
CA VAL A 221 1.29 -2.05 22.97
C VAL A 221 2.73 -1.64 22.70
N PHE A 222 3.66 -2.15 23.50
CA PHE A 222 5.08 -1.84 23.36
C PHE A 222 5.80 -2.86 22.48
N ARG A 223 6.69 -2.37 21.63
CA ARG A 223 7.70 -3.18 20.93
C ARG A 223 8.96 -3.30 21.79
N PRO A 224 9.83 -4.30 21.53
CA PRO A 224 11.18 -4.30 22.09
C PRO A 224 11.89 -2.96 21.82
N PRO A 225 12.66 -2.43 22.79
CA PRO A 225 13.41 -1.17 22.60
C PRO A 225 14.30 -1.21 21.35
N GLY A 226 14.21 -0.18 20.49
CA GLY A 226 14.95 -0.08 19.24
C GLY A 226 14.38 -0.87 18.07
N SER A 227 13.09 -1.24 18.12
CA SER A 227 12.42 -1.94 17.03
C SER A 227 12.05 -1.01 15.88
N GLY A 228 11.37 0.08 16.18
CA GLY A 228 10.86 1.02 15.19
C GLY A 228 9.74 0.44 14.32
N PRO A 229 8.54 0.15 14.86
CA PRO A 229 7.42 -0.40 14.08
C PRO A 229 7.03 0.53 12.93
N ARG A 230 6.89 -0.04 11.72
CA ARG A 230 6.78 0.73 10.49
C ARG A 230 5.46 0.51 9.77
N HIS A 231 5.29 -0.64 9.13
CA HIS A 231 4.12 -1.05 8.35
C HIS A 231 3.55 -2.35 8.93
N SER A 232 2.35 -2.73 8.50
CA SER A 232 1.72 -3.97 8.93
C SER A 232 0.80 -4.56 7.87
N VAL A 233 0.45 -5.84 8.02
CA VAL A 233 -0.58 -6.52 7.21
C VAL A 233 -1.43 -7.45 8.09
N LEU A 234 -2.72 -7.55 7.79
CA LEU A 234 -3.64 -8.47 8.46
C LEU A 234 -3.57 -9.86 7.82
N SER A 235 -3.76 -10.91 8.61
CA SER A 235 -4.15 -12.22 8.08
C SER A 235 -5.52 -12.15 7.40
N THR A 236 -5.82 -13.11 6.52
CA THR A 236 -7.08 -13.12 5.74
C THR A 236 -8.33 -13.27 6.62
N ASP A 237 -8.23 -14.03 7.70
CA ASP A 237 -9.29 -14.18 8.71
C ASP A 237 -9.40 -12.98 9.66
N GLY A 238 -8.41 -12.10 9.67
CA GLY A 238 -8.34 -10.95 10.56
C GLY A 238 -7.96 -11.28 12.00
N ASP A 239 -7.51 -12.50 12.30
CA ASP A 239 -7.11 -12.94 13.64
C ASP A 239 -5.70 -12.53 14.03
N TYR A 240 -4.86 -12.20 13.05
CA TYR A 240 -3.48 -11.82 13.25
C TYR A 240 -3.12 -10.52 12.55
N LEU A 241 -2.22 -9.77 13.18
CA LEU A 241 -1.55 -8.63 12.62
C LEU A 241 -0.04 -8.88 12.60
N TYR A 242 0.55 -8.78 11.41
CA TYR A 242 1.99 -8.85 11.19
C TYR A 242 2.54 -7.43 11.10
N VAL A 243 3.49 -7.07 11.96
CA VAL A 243 4.05 -5.73 12.05
C VAL A 243 5.53 -5.79 11.71
N THR A 244 5.96 -5.12 10.66
CA THR A 244 7.39 -5.02 10.34
C THR A 244 8.02 -3.83 11.08
N ASP A 245 9.17 -4.08 11.68
CA ASP A 245 9.98 -3.12 12.42
C ASP A 245 11.18 -2.69 11.57
N GLU A 246 11.26 -1.39 11.30
CA GLU A 246 12.25 -0.76 10.41
C GLU A 246 13.67 -0.93 10.93
N ILE A 247 13.89 -0.60 12.21
CA ILE A 247 15.22 -0.44 12.80
C ILE A 247 15.81 -1.80 13.17
N SER A 248 15.00 -2.70 13.75
CA SER A 248 15.47 -4.01 14.18
C SER A 248 15.45 -5.09 13.09
N ASN A 249 14.90 -4.81 11.91
CA ASN A 249 14.68 -5.80 10.85
C ASN A 249 13.93 -7.04 11.39
N THR A 250 12.79 -6.82 12.04
CA THR A 250 11.95 -7.90 12.55
C THR A 250 10.50 -7.79 12.12
N VAL A 251 9.76 -8.90 12.24
CA VAL A 251 8.31 -8.94 12.19
C VAL A 251 7.79 -9.40 13.55
N GLY A 252 6.95 -8.56 14.18
CA GLY A 252 6.12 -8.95 15.31
C GLY A 252 4.81 -9.57 14.84
N VAL A 253 4.44 -10.72 15.39
CA VAL A 253 3.15 -11.39 15.15
C VAL A 253 2.23 -11.14 16.34
N TYR A 254 1.10 -10.50 16.10
CA TYR A 254 0.13 -10.13 17.12
C TYR A 254 -1.18 -10.83 16.88
N LYS A 255 -1.73 -11.44 17.93
CA LYS A 255 -3.12 -11.89 17.90
C LYS A 255 -4.05 -10.70 18.11
N ILE A 256 -5.18 -10.69 17.40
CA ILE A 256 -6.24 -9.72 17.58
C ILE A 256 -7.31 -10.33 18.47
N ASN A 257 -7.64 -9.63 19.55
CA ASN A 257 -8.78 -9.94 20.37
C ASN A 257 -10.05 -9.47 19.65
N GLN A 258 -10.75 -10.37 18.96
CA GLN A 258 -11.94 -10.03 18.15
C GLN A 258 -13.08 -9.42 18.98
N GLN A 259 -13.19 -9.74 20.27
CA GLN A 259 -14.26 -9.21 21.12
C GLN A 259 -14.02 -7.76 21.51
N LYS A 260 -12.76 -7.38 21.73
CA LYS A 260 -12.36 -6.01 22.10
C LYS A 260 -11.90 -5.19 20.90
N ALA A 261 -11.65 -5.84 19.75
CA ALA A 261 -10.94 -5.30 18.61
C ALA A 261 -9.59 -4.65 19.00
N LEU A 262 -8.76 -5.36 19.78
CA LEU A 262 -7.45 -4.86 20.23
C LEU A 262 -6.36 -5.88 19.97
N LEU A 263 -5.14 -5.40 19.75
CA LEU A 263 -3.95 -6.24 19.73
C LEU A 263 -3.70 -6.80 21.13
N GLU A 264 -3.47 -8.10 21.20
CA GLU A 264 -2.99 -8.76 22.41
C GLU A 264 -1.49 -8.51 22.59
N SER A 265 -1.06 -8.38 23.84
CA SER A 265 0.34 -8.20 24.21
C SER A 265 0.76 -9.29 25.21
N PRO A 266 1.96 -9.87 25.09
CA PRO A 266 3.00 -9.57 24.10
C PRO A 266 2.71 -10.17 22.70
N ALA A 267 3.55 -9.83 21.72
CA ALA A 267 3.58 -10.52 20.43
C ALA A 267 3.79 -12.03 20.65
N VAL A 268 3.10 -12.88 19.87
CA VAL A 268 3.28 -14.33 19.94
C VAL A 268 4.59 -14.79 19.30
N GLN A 269 5.18 -13.95 18.44
CA GLN A 269 6.48 -14.18 17.82
C GLN A 269 7.14 -12.84 17.47
N ASN A 270 8.47 -12.78 17.55
CA ASN A 270 9.30 -11.78 16.90
C ASN A 270 10.35 -12.52 16.06
N ILE A 271 10.42 -12.27 14.76
CA ILE A 271 11.30 -12.99 13.83
C ILE A 271 12.08 -12.03 12.95
N THR A 272 13.35 -12.33 12.66
CA THR A 272 14.19 -11.47 11.80
C THR A 272 13.80 -11.55 10.33
N THR A 273 13.95 -10.42 9.62
CA THR A 273 13.80 -10.27 8.16
C THR A 273 15.08 -10.48 7.39
N LEU A 274 16.19 -10.82 8.05
CA LEU A 274 17.49 -11.00 7.44
C LEU A 274 17.99 -12.44 7.56
N PRO A 275 18.79 -12.92 6.59
CA PRO A 275 19.49 -14.19 6.76
C PRO A 275 20.57 -14.05 7.84
N ALA A 276 20.85 -15.14 8.54
CA ALA A 276 21.70 -15.14 9.74
C ALA A 276 23.15 -14.70 9.49
N ASP A 277 23.62 -14.79 8.25
CA ASP A 277 24.98 -14.43 7.81
C ASP A 277 25.11 -12.99 7.29
N PHE A 278 24.01 -12.23 7.19
CA PHE A 278 24.06 -10.83 6.75
C PHE A 278 24.40 -9.89 7.91
N THR A 279 25.47 -9.13 7.76
CA THR A 279 26.01 -8.27 8.84
C THR A 279 26.12 -6.78 8.47
N SER A 280 25.69 -6.40 7.26
CA SER A 280 25.70 -5.01 6.82
C SER A 280 24.44 -4.27 7.26
N THR A 281 24.41 -2.95 7.07
CA THR A 281 23.22 -2.15 7.41
C THR A 281 22.03 -2.55 6.55
N SER A 282 20.89 -2.76 7.19
CA SER A 282 19.60 -2.93 6.54
C SER A 282 18.52 -2.25 7.38
N THR A 283 17.39 -1.90 6.73
CA THR A 283 16.17 -1.47 7.41
C THR A 283 14.96 -2.05 6.69
N ALA A 284 14.03 -2.65 7.43
CA ALA A 284 12.81 -3.20 6.83
C ALA A 284 11.91 -2.06 6.34
N ALA A 285 11.06 -2.32 5.35
CA ALA A 285 10.19 -1.31 4.79
C ALA A 285 8.74 -1.79 4.68
N ASP A 286 8.39 -2.47 3.60
CA ASP A 286 7.00 -2.77 3.29
C ASP A 286 6.66 -4.22 3.62
N ILE A 287 5.38 -4.52 3.85
CA ILE A 287 4.92 -5.86 4.23
C ILE A 287 3.56 -6.15 3.59
N HIS A 288 3.45 -7.30 2.92
CA HIS A 288 2.24 -7.73 2.23
C HIS A 288 1.96 -9.21 2.40
N LEU A 289 0.70 -9.58 2.21
CA LEU A 289 0.19 -10.94 2.25
C LEU A 289 -0.01 -11.46 0.82
N SER A 290 0.28 -12.73 0.56
CA SER A 290 -0.11 -13.41 -0.69
C SER A 290 -1.63 -13.43 -0.88
N LYS A 291 -2.11 -13.51 -2.13
CA LYS A 291 -3.55 -13.65 -2.48
C LYS A 291 -4.27 -14.75 -1.69
N ASN A 292 -3.62 -15.89 -1.49
CA ASN A 292 -4.19 -17.06 -0.81
C ASN A 292 -4.08 -17.02 0.72
N GLY A 293 -3.49 -15.96 1.28
CA GLY A 293 -3.34 -15.78 2.73
C GLY A 293 -2.27 -16.64 3.41
N LYS A 294 -1.46 -17.41 2.65
CA LYS A 294 -0.52 -18.40 3.23
C LYS A 294 0.89 -17.89 3.45
N PHE A 295 1.24 -16.75 2.86
CA PHE A 295 2.59 -16.21 2.87
C PHE A 295 2.64 -14.73 3.19
N VAL A 296 3.65 -14.32 3.97
CA VAL A 296 3.98 -12.92 4.25
C VAL A 296 5.30 -12.58 3.58
N TYR A 297 5.36 -11.38 3.01
CA TYR A 297 6.53 -10.84 2.31
C TYR A 297 6.95 -9.55 2.98
N VAL A 298 8.26 -9.34 3.16
CA VAL A 298 8.79 -8.10 3.76
C VAL A 298 9.98 -7.59 2.97
N SER A 299 9.99 -6.32 2.58
CA SER A 299 11.14 -5.74 1.87
C SER A 299 12.21 -5.21 2.84
N ASN A 300 13.48 -5.41 2.48
CA ASN A 300 14.64 -4.94 3.23
C ASN A 300 15.49 -4.00 2.39
N ARG A 301 15.66 -2.75 2.84
CA ARG A 301 16.54 -1.75 2.22
C ARG A 301 17.95 -1.94 2.76
N GLY A 302 18.96 -2.11 1.89
CA GLY A 302 20.32 -2.46 2.29
C GLY A 302 20.65 -3.90 1.92
N HIS A 303 19.94 -4.89 2.49
CA HIS A 303 19.99 -6.26 1.97
C HIS A 303 19.39 -6.37 0.54
N ASN A 304 18.50 -5.43 0.19
CA ASN A 304 17.87 -5.31 -1.13
C ASN A 304 17.16 -6.60 -1.56
N SER A 305 16.31 -7.08 -0.67
CA SER A 305 15.57 -8.33 -0.82
C SER A 305 14.10 -8.19 -0.42
N VAL A 306 13.30 -9.18 -0.82
CA VAL A 306 12.02 -9.52 -0.19
C VAL A 306 12.22 -10.81 0.61
N ALA A 307 12.09 -10.73 1.94
CA ALA A 307 12.02 -11.89 2.83
C ALA A 307 10.64 -12.55 2.68
N ILE A 308 10.61 -13.88 2.68
CA ILE A 308 9.42 -14.70 2.41
C ILE A 308 9.16 -15.62 3.60
N TYR A 309 7.93 -15.65 4.10
CA TYR A 309 7.52 -16.51 5.19
C TYR A 309 6.28 -17.32 4.86
N ALA A 310 6.22 -18.58 5.28
CA ALA A 310 4.99 -19.33 5.42
C ALA A 310 4.29 -18.97 6.73
N ILE A 311 2.96 -18.87 6.69
CA ILE A 311 2.11 -18.71 7.87
C ILE A 311 1.68 -20.09 8.36
N ASP A 312 1.86 -20.34 9.66
CA ASP A 312 1.18 -21.43 10.35
C ASP A 312 -0.29 -21.04 10.58
N GLU A 313 -1.21 -21.67 9.83
CA GLU A 313 -2.66 -21.37 9.88
C GLU A 313 -3.29 -21.65 11.25
N THR A 314 -2.61 -22.37 12.17
CA THR A 314 -3.17 -22.71 13.49
C THR A 314 -2.87 -21.67 14.55
N ASN A 315 -1.74 -20.97 14.43
CA ASN A 315 -1.25 -20.07 15.47
C ASN A 315 -0.72 -18.73 14.94
N GLY A 316 -0.79 -18.52 13.62
CA GLY A 316 -0.40 -17.30 12.93
C GLY A 316 1.11 -17.08 12.82
N THR A 317 1.96 -17.93 13.39
CA THR A 317 3.42 -17.73 13.39
C THR A 317 4.03 -17.89 12.00
N LEU A 318 5.20 -17.30 11.82
CA LEU A 318 5.92 -17.23 10.56
C LEU A 318 7.13 -18.16 10.56
N THR A 319 7.31 -18.90 9.45
CA THR A 319 8.50 -19.71 9.17
C THR A 319 9.21 -19.16 7.93
N PRO A 320 10.51 -18.83 7.98
CA PRO A 320 11.22 -18.26 6.84
C PRO A 320 11.40 -19.30 5.74
N LEU A 321 11.14 -18.90 4.49
CA LEU A 321 11.30 -19.72 3.30
C LEU A 321 12.49 -19.28 2.45
N GLY A 322 12.85 -18.00 2.52
CA GLY A 322 14.00 -17.45 1.80
C GLY A 322 13.97 -15.93 1.67
N TRP A 323 14.94 -15.42 0.92
CA TRP A 323 15.10 -14.00 0.63
C TRP A 323 15.38 -13.83 -0.87
N GLU A 324 14.43 -13.27 -1.61
CA GLU A 324 14.60 -13.04 -3.05
C GLU A 324 15.21 -11.65 -3.28
N SER A 325 16.22 -11.56 -4.14
CA SER A 325 16.78 -10.26 -4.54
C SER A 325 15.75 -9.42 -5.28
N THR A 326 15.64 -8.14 -4.95
CA THR A 326 14.76 -7.22 -5.69
C THR A 326 15.37 -6.71 -6.99
N ARG A 327 16.60 -7.14 -7.31
CA ARG A 327 17.38 -6.78 -8.52
C ARG A 327 17.76 -5.30 -8.63
N GLY A 328 17.35 -4.49 -7.68
CA GLY A 328 17.73 -3.08 -7.55
C GLY A 328 18.15 -2.74 -6.12
N ARG A 329 18.02 -1.47 -5.73
CA ARG A 329 18.47 -0.96 -4.42
C ARG A 329 17.39 -0.17 -3.71
N THR A 330 17.30 -0.37 -2.39
CA THR A 330 16.32 0.30 -1.51
C THR A 330 14.87 -0.01 -1.92
N PRO A 331 14.42 -1.27 -1.87
CA PRO A 331 13.03 -1.66 -2.15
C PRO A 331 12.08 -1.11 -1.08
N ARG A 332 11.62 0.12 -1.25
CA ARG A 332 10.85 0.86 -0.23
C ARG A 332 9.36 0.54 -0.26
N GLY A 333 8.83 0.17 -1.42
CA GLY A 333 7.44 -0.20 -1.60
C GLY A 333 7.31 -1.32 -2.62
N PHE A 334 6.41 -2.26 -2.36
CA PHE A 334 6.00 -3.26 -3.33
C PHE A 334 4.50 -3.50 -3.22
N THR A 335 3.94 -4.27 -4.14
CA THR A 335 2.54 -4.67 -4.06
C THR A 335 2.39 -6.09 -4.59
N ILE A 336 1.36 -6.78 -4.13
CA ILE A 336 0.96 -8.09 -4.62
C ILE A 336 -0.43 -7.97 -5.20
N TYR A 337 -0.57 -8.30 -6.48
CA TYR A 337 -1.87 -8.41 -7.14
C TYR A 337 -1.97 -9.78 -7.81
N GLU A 338 -2.92 -10.57 -7.33
CA GLU A 338 -3.00 -11.99 -7.65
C GLU A 338 -1.67 -12.72 -7.35
N ASP A 339 -1.06 -13.30 -8.38
CA ASP A 339 0.21 -14.02 -8.28
C ASP A 339 1.38 -13.15 -8.76
N TRP A 340 1.21 -11.83 -8.84
CA TRP A 340 2.24 -10.89 -9.29
C TRP A 340 2.72 -10.02 -8.14
N LEU A 341 4.00 -10.14 -7.79
CA LEU A 341 4.68 -9.23 -6.89
C LEU A 341 5.46 -8.21 -7.73
N ILE A 342 5.15 -6.92 -7.54
CA ILE A 342 5.82 -5.83 -8.24
C ILE A 342 6.54 -5.00 -7.19
N VAL A 343 7.85 -4.87 -7.30
CA VAL A 343 8.69 -4.13 -6.35
C VAL A 343 9.30 -2.90 -7.00
N ALA A 344 9.21 -1.77 -6.31
CA ALA A 344 9.89 -0.53 -6.67
C ALA A 344 11.14 -0.34 -5.81
N ASN A 345 12.28 -0.18 -6.46
CA ASN A 345 13.55 0.08 -5.83
C ASN A 345 13.86 1.58 -5.91
N GLN A 346 13.72 2.25 -4.77
CA GLN A 346 13.85 3.70 -4.72
C GLN A 346 15.23 4.17 -5.19
N ALA A 347 16.33 3.54 -4.79
CA ALA A 347 17.68 4.09 -5.05
C ALA A 347 18.32 3.64 -6.37
N SER A 348 17.66 2.75 -7.11
CA SER A 348 18.06 2.36 -8.48
C SER A 348 17.09 2.86 -9.55
N ASP A 349 16.02 3.56 -9.16
CA ASP A 349 15.01 4.11 -10.07
C ASP A 349 14.44 3.05 -11.03
N ASP A 350 14.17 1.85 -10.50
CA ASP A 350 13.66 0.72 -11.27
C ASP A 350 12.55 -0.05 -10.54
N MET A 351 11.75 -0.77 -11.33
CA MET A 351 10.75 -1.75 -10.89
C MET A 351 11.01 -3.10 -11.54
N TYR A 352 10.75 -4.16 -10.78
CA TYR A 352 10.80 -5.54 -11.28
C TYR A 352 9.54 -6.30 -10.92
N VAL A 353 9.18 -7.26 -11.76
CA VAL A 353 8.01 -8.12 -11.57
C VAL A 353 8.44 -9.56 -11.30
N PHE A 354 7.83 -10.17 -10.29
CA PHE A 354 8.02 -11.55 -9.91
C PHE A 354 6.68 -12.27 -9.95
N LYS A 355 6.71 -13.53 -10.39
CA LYS A 355 5.60 -14.46 -10.19
C LYS A 355 5.72 -15.08 -8.81
N VAL A 356 4.62 -15.06 -8.07
CA VAL A 356 4.45 -15.76 -6.79
C VAL A 356 4.02 -17.19 -7.09
N ASP A 357 4.75 -18.18 -6.57
CA ASP A 357 4.27 -19.55 -6.56
C ASP A 357 3.24 -19.71 -5.43
N GLY A 358 1.98 -19.95 -5.78
CA GLY A 358 0.90 -20.09 -4.80
C GLY A 358 0.98 -21.32 -3.89
N GLN A 359 1.86 -22.28 -4.17
CA GLN A 359 2.08 -23.47 -3.33
C GLN A 359 3.29 -23.31 -2.42
N THR A 360 4.36 -22.69 -2.92
CA THR A 360 5.63 -22.59 -2.18
C THR A 360 5.90 -21.20 -1.62
N GLY A 361 5.20 -20.17 -2.07
CA GLY A 361 5.44 -18.77 -1.72
C GLY A 361 6.70 -18.18 -2.34
N LEU A 362 7.48 -18.97 -3.07
CA LEU A 362 8.73 -18.51 -3.67
C LEU A 362 8.46 -17.59 -4.86
N LEU A 363 9.40 -16.67 -5.08
CA LEU A 363 9.33 -15.66 -6.13
C LEU A 363 10.19 -16.07 -7.32
N THR A 364 9.65 -15.94 -8.53
CA THR A 364 10.40 -16.14 -9.78
C THR A 364 10.37 -14.86 -10.60
N TYR A 365 11.54 -14.31 -10.91
CA TYR A 365 11.63 -13.15 -11.79
C TYR A 365 11.06 -13.46 -13.18
N THR A 366 10.19 -12.59 -13.69
CA THR A 366 9.49 -12.82 -14.96
C THR A 366 10.31 -12.42 -16.19
N GLY A 367 11.38 -11.65 -16.01
CA GLY A 367 12.06 -10.97 -17.12
C GLY A 367 11.59 -9.52 -17.34
N ASN A 368 10.53 -9.08 -16.65
CA ASN A 368 9.97 -7.74 -16.82
C ASN A 368 10.59 -6.73 -15.83
N SER A 369 11.15 -5.65 -16.37
CA SER A 369 11.71 -4.52 -15.62
C SER A 369 11.35 -3.17 -16.25
N TYR A 370 11.26 -2.13 -15.43
CA TYR A 370 10.84 -0.79 -15.86
C TYR A 370 11.66 0.28 -15.15
N GLU A 371 12.05 1.34 -15.85
CA GLU A 371 12.62 2.54 -15.23
C GLU A 371 11.51 3.40 -14.63
N ILE A 372 11.67 3.79 -13.37
CA ILE A 372 10.78 4.73 -12.70
C ILE A 372 11.54 5.48 -11.60
N ASP A 373 11.55 6.80 -11.73
CA ASP A 373 12.29 7.70 -10.85
C ASP A 373 11.72 7.68 -9.42
N GLY A 374 12.43 7.04 -8.50
CA GLY A 374 12.15 7.07 -7.06
C GLY A 374 10.76 6.64 -6.63
N ALA A 375 10.19 5.60 -7.23
CA ALA A 375 8.92 5.05 -6.77
C ALA A 375 9.04 4.51 -5.32
N VAL A 376 8.13 4.94 -4.44
CA VAL A 376 8.14 4.61 -3.00
C VAL A 376 6.86 3.95 -2.50
N CYS A 377 5.76 4.04 -3.26
CA CYS A 377 4.47 3.44 -2.95
C CYS A 377 3.88 2.86 -4.23
N LEU A 378 3.45 1.59 -4.17
CA LEU A 378 2.78 0.88 -5.26
C LEU A 378 1.42 0.36 -4.75
N TYR A 379 0.38 0.47 -5.57
CA TYR A 379 -0.86 -0.29 -5.35
C TYR A 379 -1.51 -0.64 -6.68
N VAL A 380 -2.21 -1.76 -6.74
CA VAL A 380 -3.01 -2.14 -7.92
C VAL A 380 -4.49 -1.92 -7.61
N SER A 381 -5.12 -1.06 -8.41
CA SER A 381 -6.56 -0.83 -8.36
C SER A 381 -7.30 -2.06 -8.85
N LYS A 382 -8.39 -2.40 -8.15
CA LYS A 382 -9.33 -3.43 -8.61
C LYS A 382 -10.25 -2.92 -9.72
N TYR A 383 -10.35 -1.61 -9.90
CA TYR A 383 -11.04 -1.03 -11.04
C TYR A 383 -10.19 -1.21 -12.28
N ALA A 384 -10.87 -1.62 -13.34
CA ALA A 384 -10.25 -2.03 -14.57
C ALA A 384 -10.89 -1.24 -15.73
N PHE A 385 -10.06 -0.77 -16.66
CA PHE A 385 -10.46 0.05 -17.81
C PHE A 385 -10.18 -0.63 -19.14
#